data_AF-A0A2V9SME0-F1
#
_entry.id   AF-A0A2V9SME0-F1
#
_cell.length_a   1.000
_cell.length_b   1.000
_cell.length_c   1.000
_cell.angle_alpha   90.00
_cell.angle_beta   90.00
_cell.angle_gamma   90.00
#
_symmetry.space_group_name_H-M   'P 1'
#
loop_
_entity.id
_entity.type
_entity.pdbx_description
1 polymer ?
#
loop_
_entity_poly.entity_id
_entity_poly.type
_entity_poly.pdbx_seq_one_letter_code
_entity_poly.pdbx_strand_id
1 'polypeptide(L)'
;MTSLNISLPEALKEYVEGQVASGDWGTPSEYVRELIRQDKERRLGNLEQELLAAAKGRKIELPIADIRRKGLISTLRERARR
;
A
#
# COMPACT_ATOMS: atom_id res chain seq x y z
N MET A 1 -11.85 11.28 19.33
CA MET A 1 -10.74 10.30 19.31
C MET A 1 -11.34 8.92 19.27
N THR A 2 -10.89 8.06 18.35
CA THR A 2 -11.29 6.64 18.30
C THR A 2 -10.22 5.84 19.02
N SER A 3 -10.59 5.03 20.01
CA SER A 3 -9.65 4.13 20.67
C SER A 3 -9.49 2.84 19.86
N LEU A 4 -8.26 2.38 19.73
CA LEU A 4 -7.91 1.09 19.13
C LEU A 4 -7.19 0.27 20.20
N ASN A 5 -7.78 -0.83 20.62
CA ASN A 5 -7.15 -1.77 21.53
C ASN A 5 -6.47 -2.88 20.72
N ILE A 6 -5.18 -3.06 20.93
CA ILE A 6 -4.35 -4.06 20.25
C ILE A 6 -3.53 -4.81 21.30
N SER A 7 -3.47 -6.14 21.15
CA SER A 7 -2.56 -6.98 21.94
C SER A 7 -1.27 -7.16 21.15
N LEU A 8 -0.13 -6.89 21.80
CA LEU A 8 1.19 -7.04 21.22
C LEU A 8 1.98 -8.08 22.03
N PRO A 9 2.81 -8.92 21.38
CA PRO A 9 3.81 -9.71 22.07
C PRO A 9 4.78 -8.82 22.87
N GLU A 10 5.34 -9.34 23.97
CA GLU A 10 6.20 -8.57 24.89
C GLU A 10 7.35 -7.87 24.15
N ALA A 11 8.03 -8.56 23.24
CA ALA A 11 9.14 -7.99 22.46
C ALA A 11 8.72 -6.76 21.63
N LEU A 12 7.50 -6.73 21.08
CA LEU A 12 7.01 -5.56 20.35
C LEU A 12 6.63 -4.43 21.30
N LYS A 13 6.09 -4.75 22.48
CA LYS A 13 5.77 -3.76 23.50
C LYS A 13 7.04 -3.06 24.01
N GLU A 14 8.07 -3.84 24.38
CA GLU A 14 9.38 -3.30 24.81
C GLU A 14 10.01 -2.41 23.74
N TYR A 15 9.93 -2.80 22.47
CA TYR A 15 10.41 -1.99 21.36
C TYR A 15 9.67 -0.64 21.27
N VAL A 16 8.34 -0.65 21.36
CA VAL A 16 7.52 0.57 21.33
C VAL A 16 7.82 1.46 22.53
N GLU A 17 7.95 0.89 23.72
CA GLU A 17 8.33 1.62 24.94
C GLU A 17 9.72 2.26 24.81
N GLY A 18 10.68 1.55 24.20
CA GLY A 18 12.00 2.08 23.89
C GLY A 18 11.99 3.27 22.92
N GLN A 19 11.09 3.25 21.92
CA GLN A 19 10.89 4.39 21.02
C GLN A 19 10.26 5.58 21.74
N VAL A 20 9.32 5.36 22.65
CA VAL A 20 8.77 6.45 23.47
C VAL A 20 9.84 7.01 24.41
N ALA A 21 10.70 6.16 24.96
CA ALA A 21 11.80 6.57 25.83
C ALA A 21 12.92 7.35 25.11
N SER A 22 13.08 7.22 23.78
CA SER A 22 14.03 8.03 23.00
C SER A 22 13.63 9.50 22.91
N GLY A 23 12.38 9.83 23.27
CA GLY A 23 11.88 11.20 23.34
C GLY A 23 11.22 11.69 22.05
N ASP A 24 11.21 10.88 21.00
CA ASP A 24 10.59 11.23 19.71
C ASP A 24 9.05 11.12 19.74
N TRP A 25 8.50 10.38 20.70
CA TRP A 25 7.05 10.20 20.88
C TRP A 25 6.68 10.24 22.36
N GLY A 26 5.54 10.88 22.69
CA GLY A 26 5.06 11.01 24.07
C GLY A 26 4.22 9.83 24.57
N THR A 27 3.70 9.00 23.67
CA THR A 27 2.92 7.79 24.03
C THR A 27 3.09 6.66 23.01
N PRO A 28 2.90 5.38 23.41
CA PRO A 28 2.86 4.25 22.47
C PRO A 28 1.84 4.45 21.34
N SER A 29 0.66 5.01 21.68
CA SER A 29 -0.38 5.28 20.68
C SER A 29 0.03 6.33 19.64
N GLU A 30 0.90 7.27 20.01
CA GLU A 30 1.44 8.26 19.08
C GLU A 30 2.41 7.63 18.11
N TYR A 31 3.35 6.82 18.62
CA TYR A 31 4.27 6.05 17.79
C TYR A 31 3.53 5.16 16.79
N VAL A 32 2.50 4.43 17.24
CA VAL A 32 1.70 3.56 16.37
C VAL A 32 0.94 4.35 15.30
N ARG A 33 0.38 5.53 15.64
CA ARG A 33 -0.29 6.39 14.64
C ARG A 33 0.68 6.85 13.55
N GLU A 34 1.89 7.24 13.95
CA GLU A 34 2.92 7.66 13.01
C GLU A 34 3.38 6.51 12.11
N LEU A 35 3.56 5.30 12.66
CA LEU A 35 3.83 4.10 11.86
C LEU A 35 2.74 3.83 10.81
N ILE A 36 1.46 3.97 11.17
CA ILE A 36 0.35 3.80 10.24
C ILE A 36 0.38 4.87 9.14
N ARG A 37 0.71 6.12 9.48
CA ARG A 37 0.84 7.21 8.50
C ARG A 37 1.96 6.91 7.49
N GLN A 38 3.12 6.51 7.99
CA GLN A 38 4.26 6.15 7.14
C GLN A 38 3.98 4.93 6.26
N ASP A 39 3.30 3.92 6.79
CA ASP A 39 2.88 2.76 6.00
C ASP A 39 1.91 3.17 4.88
N LYS A 40 0.93 4.03 5.18
CA LYS A 40 0.01 4.58 4.18
C LYS A 40 0.76 5.36 3.09
N GLU A 41 1.69 6.23 3.47
CA GLU A 41 2.51 7.00 2.53
C GLU A 41 3.37 6.09 1.65
N ARG A 42 4.04 5.09 2.23
CA ARG A 42 4.81 4.10 1.46
C ARG A 42 3.95 3.34 0.47
N ARG A 43 2.76 2.87 0.87
CA ARG A 43 1.84 2.18 -0.05
C ARG A 43 1.37 3.08 -1.18
N LEU A 44 1.06 4.35 -0.89
CA LEU A 44 0.66 5.33 -1.90
C LEU A 44 1.81 5.63 -2.87
N GLY A 45 3.02 5.84 -2.36
CA GLY A 45 4.20 6.07 -3.19
C GLY A 45 4.53 4.87 -4.08
N ASN A 46 4.44 3.64 -3.56
CA ASN A 46 4.64 2.43 -4.36
C ASN A 46 3.60 2.32 -5.48
N LEU A 47 2.33 2.61 -5.19
CA LEU A 47 1.27 2.62 -6.21
C LEU A 47 1.55 3.66 -7.30
N GLU A 48 1.97 4.87 -6.93
CA GLU A 48 2.34 5.90 -7.92
C GLU A 48 3.49 5.43 -8.81
N GLN A 49 4.53 4.82 -8.24
CA GLN A 49 5.65 4.28 -9.01
C GLN A 49 5.20 3.15 -9.95
N GLU A 50 4.33 2.25 -9.50
CA GLU A 50 3.77 1.19 -10.34
C GLU A 50 2.94 1.77 -11.49
N LEU A 51 2.13 2.80 -11.24
CA LEU A 51 1.34 3.47 -12.27
C LEU A 51 2.23 4.21 -13.28
N LEU A 52 3.28 4.90 -12.81
CA LEU A 52 4.27 5.54 -13.68
C LEU A 52 5.02 4.51 -14.54
N ALA A 53 5.40 3.39 -13.96
CA ALA A 53 6.02 2.28 -14.69
C ALA A 53 5.07 1.69 -15.74
N ALA A 54 3.80 1.48 -15.39
CA ALA A 54 2.77 1.02 -16.31
C ALA A 54 2.51 2.03 -17.45
N ALA A 55 2.47 3.33 -17.15
CA ALA A 55 2.27 4.40 -18.14
C ALA A 55 3.45 4.53 -19.12
N LYS A 56 4.68 4.30 -18.65
CA LYS A 56 5.89 4.21 -19.49
C LYS A 56 6.01 2.86 -20.21
N GLY A 57 5.22 1.88 -19.79
CA GLY A 57 5.23 0.53 -20.31
C GLY A 57 4.67 0.41 -21.73
N ARG A 58 4.61 -0.83 -22.20
CA ARG A 58 4.13 -1.17 -23.54
C ARG A 58 2.67 -0.74 -23.70
N LYS A 59 2.39 0.08 -24.71
CA LYS A 59 1.01 0.37 -25.12
C LYS A 59 0.38 -0.90 -25.69
N ILE A 60 -0.78 -1.28 -25.16
CA ILE A 60 -1.56 -2.43 -25.65
C ILE A 60 -2.75 -1.88 -26.42
N GLU A 61 -2.75 -2.06 -27.74
CA GLU A 61 -3.89 -1.72 -28.57
C GLU A 61 -4.98 -2.79 -28.46
N LEU A 62 -6.20 -2.36 -28.15
CA LEU A 62 -7.36 -3.22 -27.96
C LEU A 62 -8.46 -2.84 -28.95
N PRO A 63 -8.83 -3.73 -29.89
CA PRO A 63 -9.99 -3.53 -30.74
C PRO A 63 -11.28 -3.49 -29.90
N ILE A 64 -12.13 -2.49 -30.14
CA ILE A 64 -13.42 -2.33 -29.43
C ILE A 64 -14.31 -3.59 -29.59
N ALA A 65 -14.21 -4.28 -30.74
CA ALA A 65 -14.92 -5.51 -31.00
C ALA A 65 -14.56 -6.64 -30.02
N ASP A 66 -13.28 -6.77 -29.64
CA ASP A 66 -12.83 -7.78 -28.68
C ASP A 66 -13.33 -7.46 -27.26
N ILE A 67 -13.33 -6.17 -26.89
CA ILE A 67 -13.83 -5.71 -25.58
C ILE A 67 -15.32 -6.02 -25.45
N ARG A 68 -16.13 -5.75 -26.49
CA ARG A 68 -17.58 -6.04 -26.48
C ARG A 68 -17.88 -7.54 -26.40
N ARG A 69 -17.03 -8.38 -26.98
CA ARG A 69 -17.23 -9.84 -27.03
C ARG A 69 -16.76 -10.57 -25.77
N LYS A 70 -15.58 -10.22 -25.24
CA LYS A 70 -14.89 -10.98 -24.18
C LYS A 70 -14.78 -10.22 -22.84
N GLY A 71 -15.09 -8.93 -22.84
CA GLY A 71 -14.83 -8.03 -21.72
C GLY A 71 -13.39 -7.48 -21.70
N LEU A 72 -13.23 -6.31 -21.09
CA LEU A 72 -11.96 -5.58 -21.05
C LEU A 72 -10.84 -6.36 -20.33
N ILE A 73 -11.13 -6.87 -19.14
CA ILE A 73 -10.14 -7.57 -18.30
C ILE A 73 -9.65 -8.85 -18.96
N SER A 74 -10.55 -9.62 -19.57
CA SER A 74 -10.22 -10.87 -20.27
C SER A 74 -9.30 -10.61 -21.46
N THR A 75 -9.62 -9.60 -22.27
CA THR A 75 -8.85 -9.23 -23.47
C THR A 75 -7.47 -8.68 -23.10
N LEU A 76 -7.39 -7.87 -22.03
CA LEU A 76 -6.12 -7.36 -21.50
C LEU A 76 -5.22 -8.49 -20.97
N ARG A 77 -5.78 -9.44 -20.21
CA ARG A 77 -5.01 -10.56 -19.65
C ARG A 77 -4.45 -11.49 -20.73
N GLU A 78 -5.17 -11.67 -21.83
CA GLU A 78 -4.74 -12.47 -22.99
C GLU A 78 -3.58 -11.79 -23.74
N ARG A 79 -3.62 -10.46 -23.88
CA ARG A 79 -2.56 -9.67 -24.55
C ARG A 79 -1.35 -9.39 -23.67
N ALA A 80 -1.52 -9.21 -22.36
CA ALA A 80 -0.42 -8.95 -21.43
C ALA A 80 0.49 -10.18 -21.17
N ARG A 81 0.02 -11.39 -21.51
CA ARG A 81 0.79 -12.64 -21.42
C ARG A 81 1.58 -12.98 -22.71
N ARG A 82 1.43 -12.19 -23.78
CA ARG A 82 2.14 -12.36 -25.07
C ARG A 82 3.21 -11.29 -25.27
#